data_AF-A0A415DDT9-F1
#
_entry.id   AF-A0A415DDT9-F1
#
_cell.length_a   1.000
_cell.length_b   1.000
_cell.length_c   1.000
_cell.angle_alpha   90.00
_cell.angle_beta   90.00
_cell.angle_gamma   90.00
#
_symmetry.space_group_name_H-M   'P 1'
#
loop_
_entity.id
_entity.type
_entity.pdbx_description
1 polymer ?
#
loop_
_entity_poly.entity_id
_entity_poly.type
_entity_poly.pdbx_seq_one_letter_code
_entity_poly.pdbx_strand_id
1 'polypeptide(L)'
;MMDLRNIILEKKDHLPKQTGKLVNRLYNKIKLDSYYPDNKNVIKLKEFSTVEINNFLLECLAEYDKTERLFCEHHDIVGLRGVWAVLAFSKEENVLKYFDELIDKYIHGKPFYLHFLFELFGYSEIQHPLFDKIRKYYDKISDDLPAYILLKNLNIVPSDKYNWSVSLIITTDGEWLTSSQLTDEEKEQRFSFEMRLSNPRTMGDTYEIIIENELSSRKKQIIFSDSNIRAISVDKTVFSTPNILDLNNFVSEVENYFGIQFNFEKIAYLSVSKGINRKQIEKWVKNKFVI
;
A
#
# COMPACT_ATOMS: atom_id res chain seq x y z
N MET A 1 21.08 -5.44 7.90
CA MET A 1 20.03 -4.44 7.63
C MET A 1 19.49 -3.98 8.96
N MET A 2 19.42 -2.68 9.22
CA MET A 2 18.99 -2.15 10.52
C MET A 2 17.51 -1.77 10.49
N ASP A 3 16.70 -2.46 11.29
CA ASP A 3 15.31 -2.12 11.60
C ASP A 3 15.30 -0.85 12.49
N LEU A 4 14.41 0.12 12.22
CA LEU A 4 14.36 1.39 12.96
C LEU A 4 14.00 1.14 14.43
N ARG A 5 13.18 0.13 14.73
CA ARG A 5 12.90 -0.28 16.12
C ARG A 5 14.17 -0.76 16.83
N ASN A 6 15.05 -1.49 16.13
CA ASN A 6 16.33 -1.92 16.71
C ASN A 6 17.25 -0.72 16.99
N ILE A 7 17.34 0.22 16.05
CA ILE A 7 18.10 1.47 16.25
C ILE A 7 17.60 2.23 17.48
N ILE A 8 16.27 2.36 17.62
CA ILE A 8 15.65 3.02 18.77
C ILE A 8 16.00 2.29 20.06
N LEU A 9 15.91 0.95 20.07
CA LEU A 9 16.20 0.14 21.24
C LEU A 9 17.65 0.29 21.70
N GLU A 10 18.60 0.22 20.77
CA GLU A 10 20.04 0.37 21.02
C GLU A 10 20.39 1.78 21.54
N LYS A 11 19.86 2.82 20.91
CA LYS A 11 20.15 4.22 21.30
C LYS A 11 19.46 4.63 22.60
N LYS A 12 18.31 4.01 22.94
CA LYS A 12 17.55 4.32 24.18
C LYS A 12 18.40 4.22 25.44
N ASP A 13 19.33 3.27 25.51
CA ASP A 13 20.12 3.01 26.73
C ASP A 13 21.10 4.14 27.09
N HIS A 14 21.35 5.06 26.15
CA HIS A 14 22.20 6.23 26.35
C HIS A 14 21.42 7.48 26.80
N LEU A 15 20.09 7.38 26.95
CA LEU A 15 19.25 8.52 27.30
C LEU A 15 19.15 8.76 28.81
N PRO A 16 18.93 10.02 29.25
CA PRO A 16 18.55 10.31 30.62
C PRO A 16 17.34 9.48 31.06
N LYS A 17 17.31 9.08 32.34
CA LYS A 17 16.29 8.14 32.89
C LYS A 17 14.85 8.54 32.58
N GLN A 18 14.52 9.84 32.58
CA GLN A 18 13.18 10.33 32.28
C GLN A 18 12.83 10.17 30.79
N THR A 19 13.71 10.62 29.90
CA THR A 19 13.58 10.46 28.44
C THR A 19 13.55 8.99 28.03
N GLY A 20 14.43 8.16 28.60
CA GLY A 20 14.47 6.73 28.34
C GLY A 20 13.17 6.01 28.73
N LYS A 21 12.47 6.44 29.79
CA LYS A 21 11.14 5.92 30.15
C LYS A 21 10.08 6.27 29.11
N LEU A 22 10.09 7.49 28.58
CA LEU A 22 9.17 7.92 27.53
C LEU A 22 9.45 7.18 26.21
N VAL A 23 10.72 7.06 25.81
CA VAL A 23 11.10 6.26 24.64
C VAL A 23 10.69 4.80 24.80
N ASN A 24 10.85 4.21 25.99
CA ASN A 24 10.39 2.84 26.23
C ASN A 24 8.86 2.69 26.10
N ARG A 25 8.08 3.69 26.54
CA ARG A 25 6.62 3.70 26.34
C ARG A 25 6.24 3.82 24.88
N LEU A 26 6.92 4.69 24.13
CA LEU A 26 6.75 4.81 22.68
C LEU A 26 7.10 3.50 21.97
N TYR A 27 8.28 2.94 22.24
CA TYR A 27 8.74 1.66 21.69
C TYR A 27 7.72 0.55 21.91
N ASN A 28 7.18 0.42 23.12
CA ASN A 28 6.17 -0.59 23.42
C ASN A 28 4.85 -0.42 22.64
N LYS A 29 4.53 0.79 22.16
CA LYS A 29 3.39 1.01 21.26
C LYS A 29 3.72 0.60 19.82
N ILE A 30 4.89 0.99 19.32
CA ILE A 30 5.26 0.81 17.91
C ILE A 30 5.93 -0.53 17.61
N LYS A 31 6.31 -1.31 18.62
CA LYS A 31 6.87 -2.66 18.44
C LYS A 31 5.84 -3.69 17.97
N LEU A 32 4.54 -3.41 18.14
CA LEU A 32 3.48 -4.30 17.72
C LEU A 32 3.25 -4.12 16.22
N ASP A 33 3.47 -5.17 15.43
CA ASP A 33 3.30 -5.12 13.97
C ASP A 33 1.86 -4.75 13.54
N SER A 34 0.88 -4.94 14.43
CA SER A 34 -0.53 -4.58 14.21
C SER A 34 -0.86 -3.12 14.52
N TYR A 35 0.07 -2.33 15.08
CA TYR A 35 -0.20 -0.94 15.41
C TYR A 35 -0.16 -0.05 14.16
N TYR A 36 -1.31 0.51 13.80
CA TYR A 36 -1.44 1.46 12.69
C TYR A 36 -1.91 2.82 13.22
N PRO A 37 -1.13 3.91 13.10
CA PRO A 37 -1.57 5.25 13.45
C PRO A 37 -2.71 5.71 12.51
N ASP A 38 -3.95 5.55 12.94
CA ASP A 38 -5.14 6.05 12.27
C ASP A 38 -5.64 7.36 12.89
N ASN A 39 -6.60 8.02 12.25
CA ASN A 39 -7.19 9.26 12.74
C ASN A 39 -7.80 9.13 14.16
N LYS A 40 -8.14 7.92 14.63
CA LYS A 40 -8.74 7.71 15.97
C LYS A 40 -7.68 7.53 17.06
N ASN A 41 -6.55 6.91 16.73
CA ASN A 41 -5.55 6.50 17.71
C ASN A 41 -4.26 7.31 17.66
N VAL A 42 -4.02 8.07 16.59
CA VAL A 42 -2.81 8.91 16.42
C VAL A 42 -2.62 9.91 17.55
N ILE A 43 -3.71 10.42 18.14
CA ILE A 43 -3.67 11.33 19.29
C ILE A 43 -2.92 10.75 20.50
N LYS A 44 -2.90 9.41 20.64
CA LYS A 44 -2.17 8.73 21.71
C LYS A 44 -0.64 8.82 21.55
N LEU A 45 -0.15 9.27 20.39
CA LEU A 45 1.27 9.49 20.13
C LEU A 45 1.71 10.92 20.40
N LYS A 46 0.78 11.87 20.52
CA LYS A 46 1.06 13.29 20.75
C LYS A 46 1.88 13.53 22.01
N GLU A 47 1.66 12.75 23.07
CA GLU A 47 2.42 12.86 24.32
C GLU A 47 3.93 12.62 24.17
N PHE A 48 4.36 11.96 23.09
CA PHE A 48 5.77 11.68 22.83
C PHE A 48 6.45 12.76 21.99
N SER A 49 5.70 13.72 21.42
CA SER A 49 6.26 14.79 20.59
C SER A 49 6.85 15.91 21.45
N THR A 50 7.90 15.61 22.22
CA THR A 50 8.71 16.61 22.94
C THR A 50 10.00 16.90 22.18
N VAL A 51 10.62 18.05 22.43
CA VAL A 51 11.89 18.47 21.81
C VAL A 51 12.95 17.36 21.88
N GLU A 52 13.14 16.77 23.08
CA GLU A 52 14.14 15.74 23.31
C GLU A 52 13.84 14.45 22.55
N ILE A 53 12.57 14.02 22.52
CA ILE A 53 12.15 12.82 21.81
C ILE A 53 12.23 13.04 20.30
N ASN A 54 11.83 14.21 19.81
CA ASN A 54 11.89 14.55 18.39
C ASN A 54 13.34 14.52 17.90
N ASN A 55 14.27 15.15 18.62
CA ASN A 55 15.70 15.11 18.29
C ASN A 55 16.24 13.67 18.30
N PHE A 56 15.91 12.89 19.33
CA PHE A 56 16.29 11.48 19.40
C PHE A 56 15.76 10.66 18.21
N LEU A 57 14.50 10.85 17.83
CA LEU A 57 13.90 10.14 16.71
C LEU A 57 14.50 10.56 15.36
N LEU A 58 14.83 11.84 15.18
CA LEU A 58 15.55 12.31 13.99
C LEU A 58 16.94 11.69 13.88
N GLU A 59 17.68 11.55 14.99
CA GLU A 59 18.96 10.83 15.00
C GLU A 59 18.81 9.34 14.63
N CYS A 60 17.75 8.70 15.11
CA CYS A 60 17.45 7.31 14.74
C CYS A 60 17.12 7.18 13.26
N LEU A 61 16.33 8.11 12.72
CA LEU A 61 15.99 8.16 11.29
C LEU A 61 17.21 8.43 10.42
N ALA A 62 18.12 9.31 10.85
CA ALA A 62 19.37 9.57 10.13
C ALA A 62 20.26 8.33 10.03
N GLU A 63 20.31 7.49 11.08
CA GLU A 63 21.00 6.20 11.04
C GLU A 63 20.27 5.20 10.13
N TYR A 64 18.94 5.12 10.25
CA TYR A 64 18.09 4.25 9.45
C TYR A 64 18.22 4.56 7.95
N ASP A 65 18.27 5.84 7.59
CA ASP A 65 18.35 6.33 6.21
C ASP A 65 19.70 6.09 5.53
N LYS A 66 20.73 5.64 6.27
CA LYS A 66 21.98 5.13 5.68
C LYS A 66 21.81 3.77 5.01
N THR A 67 20.74 3.05 5.34
CA THR A 67 20.43 1.76 4.71
C THR A 67 19.57 1.96 3.46
N GLU A 68 19.84 1.20 2.40
CA GLU A 68 19.00 1.24 1.20
C GLU A 68 17.62 0.64 1.52
N ARG A 69 16.55 1.32 1.08
CA ARG A 69 15.18 0.83 1.24
C ARG A 69 14.78 0.03 0.00
N LEU A 70 14.84 -1.29 0.06
CA LEU A 70 14.32 -2.12 -1.02
C LEU A 70 12.83 -2.44 -0.81
N PHE A 71 12.06 -2.48 -1.90
CA PHE A 71 10.63 -2.80 -1.89
C PHE A 71 10.34 -4.21 -1.36
N CYS A 72 11.24 -5.18 -1.54
CA CYS A 72 11.10 -6.51 -0.94
C CYS A 72 11.51 -6.55 0.54
N GLU A 73 12.03 -5.45 1.07
CA GLU A 73 12.62 -5.34 2.40
C GLU A 73 11.91 -4.25 3.21
N HIS A 74 10.59 -4.10 3.07
CA HIS A 74 9.76 -3.25 3.93
C HIS A 74 9.64 -3.77 5.37
N HIS A 75 10.75 -4.21 5.96
CA HIS A 75 10.79 -4.98 7.20
C HIS A 75 10.39 -4.17 8.44
N ASP A 76 10.40 -2.83 8.37
CA ASP A 76 9.98 -1.97 9.50
C ASP A 76 9.13 -0.74 9.09
N ILE A 77 8.20 -0.92 8.15
CA ILE A 77 7.26 0.16 7.84
C ILE A 77 6.38 0.54 9.05
N VAL A 78 6.12 -0.41 9.94
CA VAL A 78 5.30 -0.18 11.15
C VAL A 78 6.02 0.77 12.11
N GLY A 79 7.29 0.51 12.42
CA GLY A 79 8.11 1.41 13.23
C GLY A 79 8.20 2.80 12.61
N LEU A 80 8.48 2.87 11.30
CA LEU A 80 8.60 4.14 10.58
C LEU A 80 7.32 4.99 10.62
N ARG A 81 6.14 4.39 10.39
CA ARG A 81 4.86 5.10 10.49
C ARG A 81 4.61 5.63 11.90
N GLY A 82 4.92 4.83 12.92
CA GLY A 82 4.79 5.26 14.33
C GLY A 82 5.70 6.45 14.67
N VAL A 83 6.95 6.42 14.20
CA VAL A 83 7.92 7.52 14.39
C VAL A 83 7.48 8.79 13.66
N TRP A 84 7.09 8.69 12.38
CA TRP A 84 6.57 9.85 11.65
C TRP A 84 5.30 10.41 12.30
N ALA A 85 4.43 9.56 12.84
CA ALA A 85 3.23 10.01 13.53
C ALA A 85 3.53 10.81 14.81
N VAL A 86 4.57 10.46 15.56
CA VAL A 86 5.05 11.28 16.68
C VAL A 86 5.57 12.62 16.16
N LEU A 87 6.51 12.59 15.20
CA LEU A 87 7.15 13.79 14.67
C LEU A 87 6.16 14.76 14.02
N ALA A 88 5.08 14.26 13.41
CA ALA A 88 4.07 15.09 12.75
C ALA A 88 3.30 16.01 13.71
N PHE A 89 3.33 15.76 15.03
CA PHE A 89 2.79 16.70 16.02
C PHE A 89 3.72 17.89 16.30
N SER A 90 5.00 17.79 15.96
CA SER A 90 5.99 18.84 16.19
C SER A 90 5.88 19.96 15.16
N LYS A 91 6.23 21.18 15.60
CA LYS A 91 6.41 22.36 14.75
C LYS A 91 7.84 22.89 14.81
N GLU A 92 8.77 22.10 15.36
CA GLU A 92 10.19 22.46 15.41
C GLU A 92 10.80 22.51 14.02
N GLU A 93 11.70 23.47 13.81
CA GLU A 93 12.29 23.75 12.50
C GLU A 93 13.02 22.55 11.90
N ASN A 94 13.76 21.79 12.71
CA ASN A 94 14.47 20.60 12.28
C ASN A 94 13.53 19.46 11.85
N VAL A 95 12.40 19.28 12.53
CA VAL A 95 11.37 18.29 12.15
C VAL A 95 10.66 18.69 10.87
N LEU A 96 10.31 19.98 10.74
CA LEU A 96 9.71 20.50 9.51
C LEU A 96 10.66 20.36 8.33
N LYS A 97 11.94 20.69 8.51
CA LYS A 97 12.99 20.52 7.50
C LYS A 97 13.14 19.06 7.08
N TYR A 98 13.19 18.13 8.03
CA TYR A 98 13.25 16.69 7.74
C TYR A 98 12.10 16.24 6.84
N PHE A 99 10.87 16.61 7.18
CA PHE A 99 9.72 16.24 6.36
C PHE A 99 9.72 16.93 5.00
N ASP A 100 10.14 18.19 4.92
CA ASP A 100 10.20 18.94 3.68
C ASP A 100 11.17 18.28 2.67
N GLU A 101 12.37 17.93 3.13
CA GLU A 101 13.39 17.21 2.35
C GLU A 101 12.92 15.81 1.95
N LEU A 102 12.27 15.09 2.88
CA LEU A 102 11.72 13.76 2.61
C LEU A 102 10.62 13.80 1.54
N ILE A 103 9.73 14.79 1.61
CA ILE A 103 8.66 14.99 0.62
C ILE A 103 9.27 15.31 -0.74
N ASP A 104 10.24 16.21 -0.82
CA ASP A 104 10.91 16.54 -2.08
C ASP A 104 11.61 15.34 -2.69
N LYS A 105 12.29 14.53 -1.86
CA LYS A 105 12.89 13.26 -2.30
C LYS A 105 11.85 12.32 -2.93
N TYR A 106 10.65 12.23 -2.37
CA TYR A 106 9.59 11.38 -2.90
C TYR A 106 8.90 11.97 -4.14
N ILE A 107 8.70 13.29 -4.19
CA ILE A 107 8.09 13.98 -5.34
C ILE A 107 9.00 13.92 -6.57
N HIS A 108 10.30 14.11 -6.39
CA HIS A 108 11.28 14.14 -7.48
C HIS A 108 11.91 12.79 -7.79
N GLY A 109 11.80 11.83 -6.88
CA GLY A 109 12.30 10.46 -7.02
C GLY A 109 11.17 9.45 -7.16
N LYS A 110 11.26 8.36 -6.40
CA LYS A 110 10.19 7.36 -6.29
C LYS A 110 9.29 7.69 -5.10
N PRO A 111 7.95 7.77 -5.27
CA PRO A 111 7.03 8.16 -4.19
C PRO A 111 6.74 6.99 -3.22
N PHE A 112 7.81 6.40 -2.67
CA PHE A 112 7.80 5.12 -1.97
C PHE A 112 6.78 5.07 -0.81
N TYR A 113 6.74 6.10 0.03
CA TYR A 113 5.83 6.19 1.18
C TYR A 113 5.11 7.54 1.28
N LEU A 114 5.05 8.28 0.16
CA LEU A 114 4.44 9.62 0.14
C LEU A 114 2.96 9.58 0.58
N HIS A 115 2.24 8.51 0.23
CA HIS A 115 0.84 8.33 0.60
C HIS A 115 0.64 8.19 2.13
N PHE A 116 1.57 7.58 2.86
CA PHE A 116 1.48 7.52 4.33
C PHE A 116 1.64 8.89 4.96
N LEU A 117 2.56 9.71 4.43
CA LEU A 117 2.71 11.10 4.88
C LEU A 117 1.45 11.90 4.56
N PHE A 118 0.88 11.73 3.37
CA PHE A 118 -0.37 12.39 2.98
C PHE A 118 -1.52 12.05 3.94
N GLU A 119 -1.76 10.76 4.19
CA GLU A 119 -2.81 10.30 5.10
C GLU A 119 -2.59 10.85 6.52
N LEU A 120 -1.38 10.66 7.06
CA LEU A 120 -1.00 11.10 8.39
C LEU A 120 -1.17 12.62 8.57
N PHE A 121 -0.71 13.41 7.61
CA PHE A 121 -0.73 14.86 7.68
C PHE A 121 -2.14 15.44 7.54
N GLY A 122 -3.04 14.70 6.88
CA GLY A 122 -4.44 15.05 6.71
C GLY A 122 -5.33 14.71 7.91
N TYR A 123 -4.83 13.97 8.91
CA TYR A 123 -5.60 13.68 10.12
C TYR A 123 -5.97 14.94 10.89
N SER A 124 -7.19 14.98 11.43
CA SER A 124 -7.74 16.15 12.10
C SER A 124 -6.94 16.56 13.35
N GLU A 125 -6.32 15.58 14.00
CA GLU A 125 -5.49 15.80 15.19
C GLU A 125 -4.09 16.34 14.86
N ILE A 126 -3.60 16.17 13.62
CA ILE A 126 -2.25 16.54 13.20
C ILE A 126 -2.24 17.86 12.44
N GLN A 127 -3.03 17.97 11.36
CA GLN A 127 -3.08 19.13 10.46
C GLN A 127 -1.68 19.69 10.16
N HIS A 128 -0.84 18.89 9.49
CA HIS A 128 0.56 19.23 9.29
C HIS A 128 0.71 20.38 8.26
N PRO A 129 1.58 21.38 8.47
CA PRO A 129 1.74 22.52 7.54
C PRO A 129 2.18 22.10 6.13
N LEU A 130 2.87 20.96 5.99
CA LEU A 130 3.32 20.43 4.69
C LEU A 130 2.26 19.57 3.98
N PHE A 131 1.06 19.39 4.54
CA PHE A 131 -0.01 18.62 3.90
C PHE A 131 -0.34 19.15 2.49
N ASP A 132 -0.46 20.47 2.36
CA ASP A 132 -0.80 21.14 1.10
C ASP A 132 0.27 20.96 0.01
N LYS A 133 1.54 20.75 0.40
CA LYS A 133 2.65 20.46 -0.54
C LYS A 133 2.39 19.12 -1.25
N ILE A 134 2.06 18.09 -0.47
CA ILE A 134 1.76 16.75 -1.00
C ILE A 134 0.44 16.75 -1.79
N ARG A 135 -0.58 17.46 -1.28
CA ARG A 135 -1.87 17.60 -1.97
C ARG A 135 -1.70 18.19 -3.38
N LYS A 136 -0.96 19.29 -3.52
CA LYS A 136 -0.68 19.93 -4.81
C LYS A 136 0.07 19.00 -5.78
N TYR A 137 0.95 18.14 -5.26
CA TYR A 137 1.62 17.14 -6.09
C TYR A 137 0.62 16.12 -6.65
N TYR A 138 -0.23 15.54 -5.79
CA TYR A 138 -1.25 14.60 -6.26
C TYR A 138 -2.26 15.26 -7.20
N ASP A 139 -2.71 16.49 -6.92
CA ASP A 139 -3.53 17.29 -7.83
C ASP A 139 -2.95 17.36 -9.25
N LYS A 140 -1.61 17.45 -9.37
CA LYS A 140 -0.92 17.57 -10.65
C LYS A 140 -0.80 16.25 -11.40
N ILE A 141 -0.62 15.12 -10.71
CA ILE A 141 -0.29 13.84 -11.34
C ILE A 141 -1.47 12.88 -11.47
N SER A 142 -2.53 13.05 -10.67
CA SER A 142 -3.58 12.03 -10.56
C SER A 142 -4.22 11.66 -11.89
N ASP A 143 -4.46 12.63 -12.78
CA ASP A 143 -5.14 12.37 -14.06
C ASP A 143 -4.31 11.52 -15.03
N ASP A 144 -3.00 11.42 -14.80
CA ASP A 144 -2.06 10.64 -15.61
C ASP A 144 -1.77 9.25 -15.02
N LEU A 145 -2.32 8.94 -13.84
CA LEU A 145 -2.08 7.65 -13.18
C LEU A 145 -2.99 6.55 -13.74
N PRO A 146 -2.48 5.31 -13.91
CA PRO A 146 -3.20 4.24 -14.60
C PRO A 146 -4.64 4.04 -14.11
N ALA A 147 -4.85 3.90 -12.80
CA ALA A 147 -6.18 3.60 -12.27
C ALA A 147 -7.15 4.78 -12.42
N TYR A 148 -6.66 6.03 -12.42
CA TYR A 148 -7.48 7.22 -12.66
C TYR A 148 -7.87 7.35 -14.13
N ILE A 149 -6.94 7.05 -15.05
CA ILE A 149 -7.22 6.95 -16.48
C ILE A 149 -8.31 5.90 -16.72
N LEU A 150 -8.22 4.73 -16.08
CA LEU A 150 -9.25 3.69 -16.15
C LEU A 150 -10.62 4.21 -15.67
N LEU A 151 -10.69 4.81 -14.46
CA LEU A 151 -11.95 5.35 -13.94
C LEU A 151 -12.57 6.39 -14.90
N LYS A 152 -11.75 7.27 -15.48
CA LYS A 152 -12.20 8.26 -16.47
C LYS A 152 -12.81 7.59 -17.71
N ASN A 153 -12.17 6.55 -18.25
CA ASN A 153 -12.69 5.81 -19.39
C ASN A 153 -13.98 5.03 -19.07
N LEU A 154 -14.13 4.57 -17.83
CA LEU A 154 -15.37 3.96 -17.34
C LEU A 154 -16.47 4.98 -16.99
N ASN A 155 -16.22 6.29 -17.19
CA ASN A 155 -17.09 7.38 -16.77
C ASN A 155 -17.44 7.34 -15.28
N ILE A 156 -16.45 7.05 -14.43
CA ILE A 156 -16.56 7.00 -12.97
C ILE A 156 -15.76 8.15 -12.36
N VAL A 157 -16.39 8.88 -11.44
CA VAL A 157 -15.74 9.91 -10.63
C VAL A 157 -15.89 9.53 -9.16
N PRO A 158 -14.79 9.23 -8.43
CA PRO A 158 -14.87 8.90 -7.01
C PRO A 158 -15.33 10.12 -6.20
N SER A 159 -16.04 9.89 -5.08
CA SER A 159 -16.49 11.00 -4.21
C SER A 159 -15.32 11.75 -3.57
N ASP A 160 -14.25 11.03 -3.29
CA ASP A 160 -13.00 11.56 -2.78
C ASP A 160 -11.87 11.02 -3.65
N LYS A 161 -11.22 11.91 -4.40
CA LYS A 161 -10.14 11.52 -5.32
C LYS A 161 -8.86 11.07 -4.60
N TYR A 162 -8.74 11.34 -3.31
CA TYR A 162 -7.58 10.96 -2.50
C TYR A 162 -7.83 9.72 -1.64
N ASN A 163 -9.08 9.29 -1.53
CA ASN A 163 -9.45 8.13 -0.74
C ASN A 163 -10.57 7.35 -1.44
N TRP A 164 -10.15 6.43 -2.29
CA TRP A 164 -11.05 5.54 -2.98
C TRP A 164 -10.36 4.21 -3.27
N SER A 165 -11.16 3.17 -3.43
CA SER A 165 -10.70 1.85 -3.79
C SER A 165 -11.77 1.05 -4.54
N VAL A 166 -11.30 0.17 -5.41
CA VAL A 166 -12.04 -0.95 -5.99
C VAL A 166 -11.22 -2.20 -5.71
N SER A 167 -11.84 -3.24 -5.17
CA SER A 167 -11.24 -4.56 -5.05
C SER A 167 -12.22 -5.56 -5.64
N LEU A 168 -11.74 -6.39 -6.55
CA LEU A 168 -12.52 -7.44 -7.18
C LEU A 168 -11.74 -8.74 -7.20
N ILE A 169 -12.46 -9.86 -7.12
CA ILE A 169 -11.91 -11.19 -7.25
C ILE A 169 -12.79 -11.97 -8.22
N ILE A 170 -12.15 -12.61 -9.18
CA ILE A 170 -12.73 -13.60 -10.08
C ILE A 170 -12.00 -14.91 -9.81
N THR A 171 -12.71 -16.02 -9.80
CA THR A 171 -12.12 -17.35 -9.63
C THR A 171 -12.56 -18.26 -10.77
N THR A 172 -11.87 -19.38 -10.94
CA THR A 172 -12.24 -20.37 -11.97
C THR A 172 -13.62 -21.00 -11.72
N ASP A 173 -14.05 -21.09 -10.45
CA ASP A 173 -15.36 -21.61 -10.04
C ASP A 173 -16.43 -20.53 -9.79
N GLY A 174 -16.04 -19.25 -9.71
CA GLY A 174 -16.91 -18.14 -9.35
C GLY A 174 -17.24 -18.04 -7.85
N GLU A 175 -16.68 -18.90 -7.00
CA GLU A 175 -16.86 -18.83 -5.54
C GLU A 175 -15.78 -17.98 -4.88
N TRP A 176 -16.15 -17.20 -3.86
CA TRP A 176 -15.17 -16.40 -3.11
C TRP A 176 -14.29 -17.27 -2.22
N LEU A 177 -14.92 -18.19 -1.48
CA LEU A 177 -14.22 -19.06 -0.54
C LEU A 177 -13.94 -20.40 -1.19
N THR A 178 -12.70 -20.87 -1.06
CA THR A 178 -12.34 -22.22 -1.47
C THR A 178 -12.92 -23.24 -0.50
N SER A 179 -13.62 -24.25 -1.02
CA SER A 179 -14.12 -25.35 -0.19
C SER A 179 -12.97 -26.17 0.40
N SER A 180 -13.09 -26.52 1.69
CA SER A 180 -12.15 -27.43 2.36
C SER A 180 -12.21 -28.86 1.83
N GLN A 181 -13.25 -29.19 1.05
CA GLN A 181 -13.47 -30.53 0.50
C GLN A 181 -12.75 -30.76 -0.84
N LEU A 182 -12.13 -29.73 -1.43
CA LEU A 182 -11.39 -29.90 -2.68
C LEU A 182 -10.16 -30.78 -2.49
N THR A 183 -9.97 -31.68 -3.44
CA THR A 183 -8.72 -32.43 -3.63
C THR A 183 -7.57 -31.49 -3.96
N ASP A 184 -6.34 -31.99 -3.84
CA ASP A 184 -5.16 -31.18 -4.18
C ASP A 184 -5.09 -30.86 -5.68
N GLU A 185 -5.57 -31.76 -6.54
CA GLU A 185 -5.68 -31.54 -7.99
C GLU A 185 -6.69 -30.43 -8.32
N GLU A 186 -7.85 -30.42 -7.66
CA GLU A 186 -8.84 -29.33 -7.81
C GLU A 186 -8.29 -28.00 -7.31
N LYS A 187 -7.55 -27.99 -6.19
CA LYS A 187 -6.87 -26.78 -5.69
C LYS A 187 -5.77 -26.30 -6.64
N GLU A 188 -5.06 -27.22 -7.29
CA GLU A 188 -4.07 -26.88 -8.32
C GLU A 188 -4.71 -26.16 -9.52
N GLN A 189 -5.96 -26.50 -9.87
CA GLN A 189 -6.73 -25.89 -10.96
C GLN A 189 -7.56 -24.66 -10.55
N ARG A 190 -7.66 -24.39 -9.24
CA ARG A 190 -8.45 -23.28 -8.72
C ARG A 190 -7.60 -22.03 -8.53
N PHE A 191 -7.67 -21.12 -9.49
CA PHE A 191 -7.01 -19.82 -9.44
C PHE A 191 -7.98 -18.70 -9.07
N SER A 192 -7.45 -17.68 -8.40
CA SER A 192 -8.04 -16.35 -8.29
C SER A 192 -7.30 -15.37 -9.20
N PHE A 193 -8.07 -14.45 -9.76
CA PHE A 193 -7.62 -13.18 -10.32
C PHE A 193 -8.17 -12.10 -9.38
N GLU A 194 -7.30 -11.48 -8.59
CA GLU A 194 -7.64 -10.32 -7.77
C GLU A 194 -7.11 -9.05 -8.44
N MET A 195 -7.95 -8.03 -8.52
CA MET A 195 -7.53 -6.70 -8.94
C MET A 195 -7.90 -5.67 -7.90
N ARG A 196 -6.92 -4.85 -7.53
CA ARG A 196 -7.06 -3.72 -6.62
C ARG A 196 -6.74 -2.45 -7.38
N LEU A 197 -7.61 -1.46 -7.24
CA LEU A 197 -7.43 -0.11 -7.78
C LEU A 197 -7.62 0.86 -6.63
N SER A 198 -6.77 1.87 -6.51
CA SER A 198 -6.96 2.91 -5.50
C SER A 198 -6.24 4.21 -5.86
N ASN A 199 -6.40 5.21 -4.98
CA ASN A 199 -5.44 6.29 -4.87
C ASN A 199 -4.01 5.77 -4.66
N PRO A 200 -2.97 6.58 -4.90
CA PRO A 200 -1.57 6.15 -4.83
C PRO A 200 -1.21 5.45 -3.52
N ARG A 201 -0.55 4.29 -3.62
CA ARG A 201 -0.06 3.48 -2.50
C ARG A 201 1.46 3.54 -2.42
N THR A 202 2.07 2.49 -1.87
CA THR A 202 3.52 2.32 -1.84
C THR A 202 4.04 2.40 -3.28
N MET A 203 5.20 3.01 -3.48
CA MET A 203 5.77 3.29 -4.82
C MET A 203 4.95 4.24 -5.70
N GLY A 204 3.81 4.76 -5.22
CA GLY A 204 2.87 5.52 -6.04
C GLY A 204 1.95 4.65 -6.90
N ASP A 205 2.01 3.33 -6.73
CA ASP A 205 1.20 2.40 -7.49
C ASP A 205 -0.30 2.66 -7.25
N THR A 206 -1.09 2.58 -8.31
CA THR A 206 -2.53 2.80 -8.29
C THR A 206 -3.32 1.54 -8.63
N TYR A 207 -2.66 0.49 -9.12
CA TYR A 207 -3.25 -0.82 -9.27
C TYR A 207 -2.33 -1.96 -8.78
N GLU A 208 -2.96 -3.08 -8.46
CA GLU A 208 -2.31 -4.37 -8.24
C GLU A 208 -3.19 -5.47 -8.86
N ILE A 209 -2.60 -6.37 -9.65
CA ILE A 209 -3.25 -7.58 -10.15
C ILE A 209 -2.50 -8.78 -9.58
N ILE A 210 -3.22 -9.66 -8.88
CA ILE A 210 -2.69 -10.87 -8.27
C ILE A 210 -3.36 -12.07 -8.94
N ILE A 211 -2.57 -13.01 -9.43
CA ILE A 211 -3.05 -14.29 -9.95
C ILE A 211 -2.41 -15.40 -9.14
N GLU A 212 -3.22 -16.23 -8.50
CA GLU A 212 -2.68 -17.26 -7.60
C GLU A 212 -3.61 -18.45 -7.37
N ASN A 213 -3.03 -19.54 -6.87
CA ASN A 213 -3.73 -20.72 -6.34
C ASN A 213 -3.29 -21.00 -4.89
N GLU A 214 -3.45 -20.02 -4.00
CA GLU A 214 -2.80 -19.96 -2.68
C GLU A 214 -2.97 -21.22 -1.81
N LEU A 215 -4.09 -21.92 -1.92
CA LEU A 215 -4.41 -23.10 -1.10
C LEU A 215 -3.88 -24.43 -1.67
N SER A 216 -3.28 -24.42 -2.86
CA SER A 216 -2.62 -25.59 -3.42
C SER A 216 -1.32 -25.91 -2.66
N SER A 217 -0.95 -27.19 -2.61
CA SER A 217 0.38 -27.62 -2.16
C SER A 217 1.47 -27.18 -3.15
N ARG A 218 1.12 -26.96 -4.43
CA ARG A 218 1.99 -26.43 -5.49
C ARG A 218 1.61 -24.98 -5.82
N LYS A 219 1.85 -24.10 -4.86
CA LYS A 219 1.53 -22.68 -4.95
C LYS A 219 2.25 -22.02 -6.12
N LYS A 220 1.49 -21.29 -6.91
CA LYS A 220 1.88 -20.41 -7.98
C LYS A 220 1.25 -19.05 -7.71
N GLN A 221 2.02 -18.00 -7.81
CA GLN A 221 1.55 -16.63 -7.65
C GLN A 221 2.32 -15.73 -8.61
N ILE A 222 1.64 -14.78 -9.22
CA ILE A 222 2.26 -13.64 -9.89
C ILE A 222 1.47 -12.37 -9.58
N ILE A 223 2.20 -11.29 -9.29
CA ILE A 223 1.65 -9.99 -8.91
C ILE A 223 2.24 -8.92 -9.83
N PHE A 224 1.36 -8.10 -10.40
CA PHE A 224 1.69 -6.95 -11.23
C PHE A 224 1.23 -5.68 -10.55
N SER A 225 2.08 -4.65 -10.50
CA SER A 225 1.71 -3.28 -10.13
C SER A 225 2.26 -2.28 -11.15
N ASP A 226 1.96 -0.99 -10.97
CA ASP A 226 2.47 0.08 -11.85
C ASP A 226 4.00 0.05 -11.98
N SER A 227 4.70 -0.37 -10.91
CA SER A 227 6.15 -0.27 -10.80
C SER A 227 6.92 -1.59 -10.77
N ASN A 228 6.26 -2.75 -10.61
CA ASN A 228 6.98 -4.01 -10.40
C ASN A 228 6.18 -5.29 -10.75
N ILE A 229 6.92 -6.40 -10.92
CA ILE A 229 6.40 -7.76 -11.03
C ILE A 229 7.06 -8.65 -9.97
N ARG A 230 6.23 -9.36 -9.20
CA ARG A 230 6.66 -10.36 -8.20
C ARG A 230 6.04 -11.70 -8.53
N ALA A 231 6.75 -12.79 -8.26
CA ALA A 231 6.25 -14.13 -8.57
C ALA A 231 6.79 -15.17 -7.60
N ILE A 232 6.02 -16.23 -7.40
CA ILE A 232 6.35 -17.45 -6.65
C ILE A 232 6.04 -18.63 -7.58
N SER A 233 7.04 -19.46 -7.85
CA SER A 233 6.91 -20.66 -8.71
C SER A 233 6.37 -20.38 -10.12
N VAL A 234 6.51 -19.14 -10.61
CA VAL A 234 6.13 -18.68 -11.96
C VAL A 234 7.26 -17.80 -12.49
N ASP A 235 7.61 -17.95 -13.77
CA ASP A 235 8.58 -17.06 -14.42
C ASP A 235 7.93 -15.69 -14.67
N LYS A 236 8.60 -14.62 -14.25
CA LYS A 236 8.09 -13.24 -14.41
C LYS A 236 7.99 -12.78 -15.85
N THR A 237 8.68 -13.44 -16.77
CA THR A 237 8.76 -13.07 -18.19
C THR A 237 7.68 -13.74 -19.03
N VAL A 238 6.89 -14.64 -18.44
CA VAL A 238 5.94 -15.47 -19.19
C VAL A 238 4.69 -14.74 -19.64
N PHE A 239 4.38 -13.61 -19.02
CA PHE A 239 3.24 -12.76 -19.37
C PHE A 239 3.70 -11.36 -19.75
N SER A 240 2.96 -10.75 -20.66
CA SER A 240 3.08 -9.33 -20.94
C SER A 240 2.66 -8.51 -19.72
N THR A 241 3.19 -7.29 -19.58
CA THR A 241 2.67 -6.34 -18.58
C THR A 241 1.19 -6.04 -18.89
N PRO A 242 0.27 -6.17 -17.92
CA PRO A 242 -1.15 -5.97 -18.18
C PRO A 242 -1.46 -4.51 -18.55
N ASN A 243 -2.19 -4.32 -19.64
CA ASN A 243 -2.83 -3.04 -19.93
C ASN A 243 -4.18 -3.01 -19.20
N ILE A 244 -4.29 -2.26 -18.10
CA ILE A 244 -5.53 -2.22 -17.33
C ILE A 244 -6.72 -1.56 -18.04
N LEU A 245 -6.50 -0.93 -19.20
CA LEU A 245 -7.56 -0.43 -20.07
C LEU A 245 -8.13 -1.51 -21.01
N ASP A 246 -7.39 -2.60 -21.22
CA ASP A 246 -7.81 -3.76 -22.00
C ASP A 246 -7.04 -5.00 -21.50
N LEU A 247 -7.67 -5.73 -20.57
CA LEU A 247 -7.08 -6.92 -19.98
C LEU A 247 -7.42 -8.21 -20.73
N ASN A 248 -8.21 -8.16 -21.80
CA ASN A 248 -8.73 -9.37 -22.44
C ASN A 248 -7.61 -10.27 -22.98
N ASN A 249 -6.61 -9.67 -23.63
CA ASN A 249 -5.43 -10.40 -24.12
C ASN A 249 -4.60 -10.98 -22.97
N PHE A 250 -4.37 -10.18 -21.92
CA PHE A 250 -3.63 -10.61 -20.74
C PHE A 250 -4.31 -11.78 -20.00
N VAL A 251 -5.62 -11.70 -19.80
CA VAL A 251 -6.42 -12.79 -19.24
C VAL A 251 -6.29 -14.05 -20.09
N SER A 252 -6.36 -13.92 -21.42
CA SER A 252 -6.22 -15.05 -22.33
C SER A 252 -4.83 -15.68 -22.26
N GLU A 253 -3.77 -14.88 -22.13
CA GLU A 253 -2.40 -15.39 -21.90
C GLU A 253 -2.32 -16.22 -20.62
N VAL A 254 -2.92 -15.72 -19.53
CA VAL A 254 -2.95 -16.38 -18.22
C VAL A 254 -3.74 -17.69 -18.26
N GLU A 255 -4.94 -17.67 -18.84
CA GLU A 255 -5.79 -18.87 -19.01
C GLU A 255 -5.06 -19.95 -19.80
N ASN A 256 -4.42 -19.58 -20.91
CA ASN A 256 -3.66 -20.51 -21.75
C ASN A 256 -2.43 -21.09 -21.03
N TYR A 257 -1.67 -20.25 -20.30
CA TYR A 257 -0.46 -20.70 -19.62
C TYR A 257 -0.74 -21.69 -18.49
N PHE A 258 -1.79 -21.42 -17.69
CA PHE A 258 -2.15 -22.29 -16.57
C PHE A 258 -3.11 -23.41 -16.96
N GLY A 259 -3.71 -23.37 -18.16
CA GLY A 259 -4.71 -24.34 -18.60
C GLY A 259 -6.04 -24.22 -17.84
N ILE A 260 -6.44 -23.00 -17.51
CA ILE A 260 -7.62 -22.67 -16.70
C ILE A 260 -8.59 -21.78 -17.46
N GLN A 261 -9.79 -21.57 -16.90
CA GLN A 261 -10.74 -20.56 -17.38
C GLN A 261 -11.37 -19.83 -16.20
N PHE A 262 -11.34 -18.50 -16.21
CA PHE A 262 -11.97 -17.68 -15.18
C PHE A 262 -13.47 -17.53 -15.41
N ASN A 263 -14.24 -17.52 -14.32
CA ASN A 263 -15.68 -17.32 -14.37
C ASN A 263 -16.04 -15.82 -14.31
N PHE A 264 -16.14 -15.18 -15.48
CA PHE A 264 -16.54 -13.77 -15.57
C PHE A 264 -18.04 -13.52 -15.32
N GLU A 265 -18.89 -14.55 -15.40
CA GLU A 265 -20.34 -14.42 -15.18
C GLU A 265 -20.66 -14.26 -13.69
N LYS A 266 -19.97 -15.02 -12.84
CA LYS A 266 -20.09 -14.99 -11.38
C LYS A 266 -18.83 -14.38 -10.76
N ILE A 267 -18.87 -13.06 -10.57
CA ILE A 267 -17.83 -12.32 -9.85
C ILE A 267 -17.83 -12.77 -8.38
N ALA A 268 -16.72 -13.39 -7.95
CA ALA A 268 -16.60 -13.98 -6.63
C ALA A 268 -16.66 -12.92 -5.52
N TYR A 269 -15.98 -11.79 -5.72
CA TYR A 269 -16.02 -10.65 -4.80
C TYR A 269 -15.93 -9.34 -5.56
N LEU A 270 -16.64 -8.34 -5.08
CA LEU A 270 -16.46 -6.95 -5.52
C LEU A 270 -16.77 -6.04 -4.35
N SER A 271 -15.90 -5.07 -4.11
CA SER A 271 -16.06 -3.99 -3.16
C SER A 271 -15.62 -2.69 -3.81
N VAL A 272 -16.40 -1.64 -3.59
CA VAL A 272 -16.15 -0.31 -4.17
C VAL A 272 -16.36 0.75 -3.10
N SER A 273 -15.52 1.79 -3.14
CA SER A 273 -15.67 2.96 -2.30
C SER A 273 -16.90 3.78 -2.66
N LYS A 274 -17.33 4.65 -1.74
CA LYS A 274 -18.48 5.54 -1.92
C LYS A 274 -18.31 6.41 -3.18
N GLY A 275 -19.34 6.43 -4.02
CA GLY A 275 -19.37 7.20 -5.28
C GLY A 275 -18.90 6.43 -6.50
N ILE A 276 -18.26 5.28 -6.33
CA ILE A 276 -17.93 4.39 -7.44
C ILE A 276 -19.17 3.56 -7.78
N ASN A 277 -19.58 3.61 -9.05
CA ASN A 277 -20.72 2.85 -9.53
C ASN A 277 -20.36 1.37 -9.68
N ARG A 278 -20.79 0.58 -8.70
CA ARG A 278 -20.59 -0.87 -8.69
C ARG A 278 -21.04 -1.55 -9.99
N LYS A 279 -22.18 -1.17 -10.57
CA LYS A 279 -22.73 -1.79 -11.79
C LYS A 279 -21.86 -1.54 -13.02
N GLN A 280 -21.22 -0.36 -13.11
CA GLN A 280 -20.28 -0.07 -14.19
C GLN A 280 -19.04 -0.97 -14.09
N ILE A 281 -18.51 -1.16 -12.88
CA ILE A 281 -17.41 -2.10 -12.65
C ILE A 281 -17.84 -3.53 -13.00
N GLU A 282 -19.00 -4.00 -12.52
CA GLU A 282 -19.52 -5.34 -12.86
C GLU A 282 -19.67 -5.56 -14.36
N LYS A 283 -20.16 -4.56 -15.10
CA LYS A 283 -20.28 -4.63 -16.56
C LYS A 283 -18.91 -4.74 -17.24
N TRP A 284 -17.94 -3.92 -16.81
CA TRP A 284 -16.58 -3.98 -17.32
C TRP A 284 -15.94 -5.35 -17.07
N VAL A 285 -16.13 -5.94 -15.87
CA VAL A 285 -15.72 -7.32 -15.56
C VAL A 285 -16.36 -8.33 -16.49
N LYS A 286 -17.69 -8.33 -16.60
CA LYS A 286 -18.43 -9.30 -17.42
C LYS A 286 -18.07 -9.22 -18.91
N ASN A 287 -17.64 -8.05 -19.36
CA ASN A 287 -17.08 -7.85 -20.71
C ASN A 287 -15.60 -8.26 -20.82
N LYS A 288 -15.09 -9.11 -19.91
CA LYS A 288 -13.70 -9.57 -19.85
C LYS A 288 -12.67 -8.43 -19.86
N PHE A 289 -13.05 -7.32 -19.23
CA PHE A 289 -12.23 -6.12 -19.03
C PHE A 289 -11.76 -5.40 -20.29
N VAL A 290 -12.61 -5.38 -21.32
CA VAL A 290 -12.54 -4.42 -22.44
C VAL A 290 -13.38 -3.18 -22.10
N ILE A 291 -12.87 -1.99 -22.43
CA ILE A 291 -13.56 -0.69 -22.29
C ILE A 291 -14.42 -0.39 -23.53
#